data_AF-A0A846BA12-F1
#
_entry.id   AF-A0A846BA12-F1
#
_cell.length_a   1.000
_cell.length_b   1.000
_cell.length_c   1.000
_cell.angle_alpha   90.00
_cell.angle_beta   90.00
_cell.angle_gamma   90.00
#
_symmetry.space_group_name_H-M   'P 1'
#
loop_
_entity.id
_entity.type
_entity.pdbx_description
1 polymer ?
#
loop_
_entity_poly.entity_id
_entity_poly.type
_entity_poly.pdbx_seq_one_letter_code
_entity_poly.pdbx_strand_id
1 'polypeptide(L)' 'MKFKGADSPTAIAITAVLVFGSISFLIWWALQAAYTVG' A
#
# COMPACT_ATOMS: atom_id res chain seq x y z
N MET A 1 -0.77 -18.35 -13.80
CA MET A 1 -0.79 -18.46 -12.32
C MET A 1 -2.18 -18.92 -11.91
N LYS A 2 -2.34 -19.85 -10.96
CA LYS A 2 -3.66 -20.43 -10.56
C LYS A 2 -3.84 -20.38 -9.03
N PHE A 3 -3.62 -19.21 -8.42
CA PHE A 3 -3.86 -19.04 -6.99
C PHE A 3 -5.37 -18.97 -6.74
N LYS A 4 -5.91 -20.05 -6.17
CA LYS A 4 -7.34 -20.15 -5.88
C LYS A 4 -7.76 -19.05 -4.92
N GLY A 5 -8.75 -18.24 -5.32
CA GLY A 5 -9.31 -17.18 -4.48
C GLY A 5 -8.57 -15.84 -4.54
N ALA A 6 -7.48 -15.71 -5.31
CA ALA A 6 -6.78 -14.43 -5.49
C ALA A 6 -7.64 -13.40 -6.24
N ASP A 7 -8.52 -13.86 -7.13
CA ASP A 7 -9.43 -13.01 -7.91
C ASP A 7 -10.76 -12.71 -7.19
N SER A 8 -10.89 -13.08 -5.90
CA SER A 8 -12.09 -12.74 -5.16
C SER A 8 -12.15 -11.23 -4.87
N PRO A 9 -13.34 -10.61 -4.88
CA PRO A 9 -13.46 -9.17 -4.59
C PRO A 9 -12.85 -8.76 -3.24
N THR A 10 -12.95 -9.63 -2.24
CA THR A 10 -12.39 -9.40 -0.90
C THR A 10 -10.86 -9.45 -0.90
N ALA A 11 -10.26 -10.43 -1.59
CA ALA A 11 -8.81 -10.54 -1.69
C ALA A 11 -8.21 -9.33 -2.43
N ILE A 12 -8.86 -8.89 -3.50
CA ILE A 12 -8.46 -7.71 -4.26
C ILE A 12 -8.57 -6.45 -3.40
N ALA A 13 -9.66 -6.26 -2.65
CA ALA A 13 -9.84 -5.08 -1.79
C ALA A 13 -8.75 -5.00 -0.70
N ILE A 14 -8.46 -6.12 -0.02
CA ILE A 14 -7.44 -6.17 1.03
C ILE A 14 -6.05 -5.87 0.46
N THR A 15 -5.71 -6.50 -0.66
CA THR A 15 -4.40 -6.30 -1.29
C THR A 15 -4.24 -4.89 -1.86
N ALA A 16 -5.29 -4.31 -2.43
CA ALA A 16 -5.28 -2.92 -2.89
C ALA A 16 -5.03 -1.94 -1.74
N VAL A 17 -5.73 -2.10 -0.60
CA VAL A 17 -5.52 -1.26 0.60
C VAL A 17 -4.10 -1.43 1.13
N LEU A 18 -3.58 -2.65 1.18
CA LEU A 18 -2.20 -2.91 1.58
C LEU A 18 -1.20 -2.19 0.67
N VAL A 19 -1.30 -2.38 -0.64
CA VAL A 19 -0.35 -1.80 -1.60
C VAL A 19 -0.44 -0.28 -1.61
N PHE A 20 -1.64 0.28 -1.79
CA PHE A 20 -1.81 1.74 -1.85
C PHE A 20 -1.51 2.38 -0.50
N GLY A 21 -1.93 1.78 0.62
CA GLY A 21 -1.63 2.26 1.96
C GLY A 21 -0.12 2.28 2.23
N SER A 22 0.61 1.26 1.80
CA SER A 22 2.07 1.22 1.91
C SER A 22 2.72 2.35 1.12
N ILE A 23 2.30 2.55 -0.14
CA ILE A 23 2.84 3.61 -1.00
C ILE A 23 2.56 4.98 -0.40
N SER A 24 1.32 5.25 0.01
CA SER A 24 0.94 6.52 0.64
C SER A 24 1.71 6.77 1.93
N PHE A 25 1.88 5.74 2.77
CA PHE A 25 2.68 5.83 3.99
C PHE A 25 4.14 6.17 3.68
N LEU A 26 4.75 5.50 2.69
CA LEU A 26 6.14 5.75 2.31
C LEU A 26 6.33 7.16 1.75
N ILE A 27 5.39 7.66 0.95
CA ILE A 27 5.44 9.04 0.43
C ILE A 27 5.36 10.03 1.60
N TRP A 28 4.38 9.86 2.49
CA TRP A 28 4.24 10.71 3.67
C TRP A 28 5.51 10.70 4.52
N TRP A 29 6.02 9.52 4.84
CA TRP A 29 7.24 9.36 5.61
C TRP A 29 8.44 9.99 4.92
N ALA A 30 8.58 9.84 3.61
CA ALA A 30 9.68 10.43 2.83
C ALA A 30 9.64 11.96 2.86
N LEU A 31 8.45 12.57 2.74
CA LEU A 31 8.29 14.02 2.85
C LEU A 31 8.69 14.51 4.24
N GLN A 32 8.25 13.84 5.29
CA GLN A 32 8.62 14.20 6.66
C GLN A 32 10.13 14.03 6.89
N ALA A 33 10.69 12.90 6.48
CA ALA A 33 12.12 12.62 6.63
C ALA A 33 13.01 13.62 5.87
N ALA A 34 12.58 14.06 4.69
CA ALA A 34 13.34 14.99 3.86
C ALA A 34 13.22 16.45 4.31
N TYR A 35 12.05 16.87 4.79
CA TYR A 35 11.73 18.29 4.97
C TYR A 35 11.37 18.69 6.40
N THR A 36 11.10 17.75 7.31
CA THR A 36 10.76 18.06 8.72
C THR A 36 12.00 18.10 9.63
N VAL A 37 13.20 17.83 9.10
CA VAL A 37 14.44 18.16 9.82
C VAL A 37 14.74 19.64 9.62
N GLY A 38 14.11 20.46 10.47
CA GLY A 38 14.24 21.91 10.59
C GLY A 38 13.68 22.36 11.92
#